data_AF-A0A950IYD6-F1
#
_entry.id   AF-A0A950IYD6-F1
#
_cell.length_a   1.000
_cell.length_b   1.000
_cell.length_c   1.000
_cell.angle_alpha   90.00
_cell.angle_beta   90.00
_cell.angle_gamma   90.00
#
_symmetry.space_group_name_H-M   'P 1'
#
loop_
_entity.id
_entity.type
_entity.pdbx_description
1 polymer ?
#
loop_
_entity_poly.entity_id
_entity_poly.type
_entity_poly.pdbx_seq_one_letter_code
_entity_poly.pdbx_strand_id
1 'polypeptide(L)'
;MLQWLLATLHLLALGCGLGAIAARARHLAQPLDVPALQRGLRADNWWQLSLLLWLGSGIGLSFFHSTLFWQQGRPVLLALVKLSGIVLLLLMEWRSRQLVSQCRQRLERNRLPAEELSQQLARHSRWQLVLLLLLLLLSTAWQQGLFNTL
;
A
#
# COMPACT_ATOMS: atom_id res chain seq x y z
N MET A 1 5.66 -22.69 -12.53
CA MET A 1 4.83 -22.84 -11.32
C MET A 1 5.10 -21.74 -10.29
N LEU A 2 6.34 -21.53 -9.83
CA LEU A 2 6.65 -20.50 -8.83
C LEU A 2 6.32 -19.06 -9.28
N GLN A 3 6.62 -18.70 -10.53
CA GLN A 3 6.26 -17.38 -11.09
C GLN A 3 4.75 -17.12 -11.07
N TRP A 4 3.95 -18.14 -11.41
CA TRP A 4 2.49 -18.05 -11.36
C TRP A 4 1.99 -17.86 -9.92
N LEU A 5 2.52 -18.64 -8.97
CA LEU A 5 2.18 -18.50 -7.55
C LEU A 5 2.51 -17.08 -7.04
N LEU A 6 3.69 -16.55 -7.36
CA LEU A 6 4.09 -15.19 -6.98
C LEU A 6 3.18 -14.13 -7.61
N ALA A 7 2.79 -14.29 -8.88
CA ALA A 7 1.85 -13.37 -9.53
C ALA A 7 0.47 -13.40 -8.85
N THR A 8 -0.04 -14.58 -8.53
CA THR A 8 -1.31 -14.74 -7.79
C THR A 8 -1.23 -14.08 -6.41
N LEU A 9 -0.15 -14.34 -5.66
CA LEU A 9 0.07 -13.70 -4.35
C LEU A 9 0.21 -12.18 -4.47
N HIS A 10 0.85 -11.69 -5.52
CA HIS A 10 1.00 -10.25 -5.78
C HIS A 10 -0.35 -9.56 -5.99
N LEU A 11 -1.24 -10.17 -6.78
CA LEU A 11 -2.58 -9.66 -7.04
C LEU A 11 -3.48 -9.76 -5.80
N LEU A 12 -3.42 -10.87 -5.06
CA LEU A 12 -4.14 -11.02 -3.79
C LEU A 12 -3.68 -9.98 -2.77
N ALA A 13 -2.36 -9.78 -2.63
CA ALA A 13 -1.80 -8.77 -1.76
C ALA A 13 -2.30 -7.37 -2.11
N LEU A 14 -2.39 -7.05 -3.41
CA LEU A 14 -2.90 -5.78 -3.87
C LEU A 14 -4.40 -5.59 -3.52
N GLY A 15 -5.22 -6.60 -3.79
CA GLY A 15 -6.66 -6.57 -3.47
C GLY A 15 -6.93 -6.43 -1.96
N CYS A 16 -6.26 -7.25 -1.15
CA CYS A 16 -6.34 -7.17 0.31
C CYS A 16 -5.82 -5.82 0.83
N GLY A 17 -4.71 -5.32 0.28
CA GLY A 17 -4.11 -4.05 0.68
C GLY A 17 -5.02 -2.85 0.41
N LEU A 18 -5.65 -2.80 -0.75
CA LEU A 18 -6.65 -1.78 -1.09
C LEU A 18 -7.83 -1.80 -0.12
N GLY A 19 -8.39 -2.99 0.14
CA GLY A 19 -9.49 -3.17 1.08
C GLY A 19 -9.12 -2.75 2.50
N ALA A 20 -7.91 -3.10 2.95
CA ALA A 20 -7.40 -2.78 4.28
C ALA A 20 -7.19 -1.26 4.48
N ILE A 21 -6.55 -0.57 3.53
CA ILE A 21 -6.36 0.89 3.59
C ILE A 21 -7.71 1.61 3.56
N ALA A 22 -8.63 1.17 2.69
CA ALA A 22 -9.96 1.77 2.59
C ALA A 22 -10.77 1.56 3.88
N ALA A 23 -10.70 0.38 4.49
CA ALA A 23 -11.31 0.11 5.79
C ALA A 23 -10.70 1.00 6.89
N ARG A 24 -9.36 1.10 6.95
CA ARG A 24 -8.66 1.96 7.91
C ARG A 24 -9.09 3.43 7.76
N ALA A 25 -9.14 3.95 6.54
CA ALA A 25 -9.57 5.32 6.28
C ALA A 25 -11.02 5.58 6.73
N ARG A 26 -11.94 4.64 6.44
CA ARG A 26 -13.36 4.78 6.80
C ARG A 26 -13.58 4.73 8.30
N HIS A 27 -12.97 3.78 9.01
CA HIS A 27 -13.16 3.63 10.46
C HIS A 27 -12.56 4.79 11.26
N LEU A 28 -11.53 5.45 10.74
CA LEU A 28 -10.89 6.58 11.41
C LEU A 28 -11.49 7.95 11.05
N ALA A 29 -12.38 8.00 10.05
CA ALA A 29 -13.06 9.22 9.61
C ALA A 29 -14.44 9.42 10.27
N GLN A 30 -15.01 8.37 10.85
CA GLN A 30 -16.28 8.43 11.61
C GLN A 30 -16.05 8.99 13.02
N PRO A 31 -17.13 9.39 13.74
CA PRO A 31 -17.04 9.71 15.16
C PRO A 31 -16.26 8.61 15.89
N LEU A 32 -15.19 9.00 16.57
CA LEU A 32 -14.21 8.04 17.05
C LEU A 32 -14.71 7.38 18.33
N ASP A 33 -15.19 6.15 18.22
CA ASP A 33 -15.45 5.27 19.34
C ASP A 33 -14.35 4.20 19.50
N VAL A 34 -14.30 3.55 20.65
CA VAL A 34 -13.32 2.49 20.94
C VAL A 34 -13.43 1.34 19.92
N PRO A 35 -14.64 0.84 19.56
CA PRO A 35 -14.80 -0.19 18.54
C PRO A 35 -14.31 0.20 17.13
N ALA A 36 -14.54 1.43 16.66
CA ALA A 36 -14.06 1.91 15.37
C ALA A 36 -12.54 2.03 15.37
N LEU A 37 -11.94 2.52 16.46
CA LEU A 37 -10.49 2.57 16.59
C LEU A 37 -9.88 1.17 16.51
N GLN A 38 -10.43 0.18 17.23
CA GLN A 38 -9.96 -1.21 17.17
C GLN A 38 -10.11 -1.82 15.78
N ARG A 39 -11.21 -1.54 15.07
CA ARG A 39 -11.40 -1.98 13.68
C ARG A 39 -10.39 -1.33 12.73
N GLY A 40 -10.10 -0.03 12.91
CA GLY A 40 -9.07 0.69 12.17
C GLY A 40 -7.67 0.11 12.39
N LEU A 41 -7.33 -0.24 13.63
CA LEU A 41 -6.05 -0.88 13.97
C LEU A 41 -5.95 -2.32 13.44
N ARG A 42 -7.05 -3.07 13.41
CA ARG A 42 -7.10 -4.40 12.75
C ARG A 42 -6.92 -4.28 11.25
N ALA A 43 -7.57 -3.30 10.61
CA ALA A 43 -7.37 -3.02 9.19
C ALA A 43 -5.91 -2.63 8.89
N ASP A 44 -5.26 -1.90 9.80
CA ASP A 44 -3.84 -1.59 9.69
C ASP A 44 -2.95 -2.85 9.68
N ASN A 45 -3.22 -3.84 10.53
CA ASN A 45 -2.47 -5.11 10.51
C ASN A 45 -2.63 -5.85 9.17
N TRP A 46 -3.84 -5.88 8.61
CA TRP A 46 -4.08 -6.46 7.29
C TRP A 46 -3.37 -5.71 6.17
N TRP A 47 -3.30 -4.39 6.26
CA TRP A 47 -2.52 -3.57 5.34
C TRP A 47 -1.04 -3.91 5.43
N GLN A 48 -0.47 -3.99 6.63
CA GLN A 48 0.96 -4.33 6.80
C GLN A 48 1.29 -5.72 6.25
N LEU A 49 0.44 -6.71 6.51
CA LEU A 49 0.61 -8.06 5.96
C LEU A 49 0.53 -8.06 4.43
N SER A 50 -0.45 -7.35 3.88
CA SER A 50 -0.63 -7.19 2.43
C SER A 50 0.55 -6.48 1.79
N LEU A 51 1.07 -5.43 2.41
CA LEU A 51 2.23 -4.69 1.94
C LEU A 51 3.48 -5.57 1.89
N LEU A 52 3.72 -6.36 2.95
CA LEU A 52 4.83 -7.31 2.98
C LEU A 52 4.72 -8.35 1.87
N LEU A 53 3.52 -8.92 1.69
CA LEU A 53 3.26 -9.90 0.64
C LEU A 53 3.42 -9.29 -0.75
N TRP A 54 2.95 -8.05 -0.96
CA TRP A 54 3.04 -7.33 -2.23
C TRP A 54 4.49 -7.03 -2.60
N LEU A 55 5.30 -6.56 -1.65
CA LEU A 55 6.72 -6.28 -1.87
C LEU A 55 7.51 -7.57 -2.10
N GLY A 56 7.32 -8.59 -1.26
CA GLY A 56 8.02 -9.87 -1.40
C GLY A 56 7.73 -10.55 -2.73
N SER A 57 6.46 -10.59 -3.13
CA SER A 57 6.07 -11.14 -4.44
C SER A 57 6.57 -10.28 -5.61
N GLY A 58 6.54 -8.95 -5.50
CA GLY A 58 7.05 -8.05 -6.53
C GLY A 58 8.55 -8.19 -6.75
N ILE A 59 9.33 -8.29 -5.66
CA ILE A 59 10.77 -8.57 -5.71
C ILE A 59 11.02 -9.93 -6.36
N GLY A 60 10.32 -10.98 -5.91
CA GLY A 60 10.44 -12.32 -6.49
C GLY A 60 10.16 -12.33 -7.99
N LEU A 61 9.08 -11.69 -8.43
CA LEU A 61 8.76 -11.53 -9.85
C LEU A 61 9.87 -10.77 -10.58
N SER A 62 10.41 -9.69 -10.00
CA SER A 62 11.50 -8.94 -10.62
C SER A 62 12.75 -9.81 -10.85
N PHE A 63 13.08 -10.71 -9.93
CA PHE A 63 14.20 -11.64 -10.10
C PHE A 63 13.99 -12.58 -11.29
N PHE A 64 12.79 -13.15 -11.46
CA PHE A 64 12.49 -14.02 -12.61
C PHE A 64 12.50 -13.28 -13.95
N HIS A 65 12.13 -12.00 -13.98
CA HIS A 65 12.11 -11.20 -15.20
C HIS A 65 13.43 -10.46 -15.47
N SER A 66 14.37 -10.43 -14.52
CA SER A 66 15.64 -9.71 -14.61
C SER A 66 16.51 -10.15 -15.80
N THR A 67 16.38 -11.41 -16.23
CA THR A 67 17.04 -11.96 -17.42
C THR A 67 16.47 -11.43 -18.75
N LEU A 68 15.21 -10.96 -18.76
CA LEU A 68 14.52 -10.42 -19.95
C LEU A 68 14.66 -8.88 -20.07
N PHE A 69 14.86 -8.17 -18.95
CA PHE A 69 14.94 -6.71 -18.93
C PHE A 69 16.15 -6.15 -19.70
N TRP A 70 17.29 -6.85 -19.68
CA TRP A 70 18.50 -6.41 -20.36
C TRP A 70 18.44 -6.49 -21.90
N GLN A 71 17.52 -7.28 -22.46
CA GLN A 71 17.45 -7.51 -23.91
C GLN A 71 16.37 -6.67 -24.64
N GLN A 72 15.42 -6.05 -23.93
CA GLN A 72 14.21 -5.49 -24.57
C GLN A 72 14.14 -3.95 -24.65
N GLY A 73 15.20 -3.20 -24.35
CA GLY A 73 15.22 -1.73 -24.55
C GLY A 73 14.07 -0.97 -23.86
N ARG A 74 13.56 -1.50 -22.73
CA ARG A 74 12.39 -0.95 -22.04
C ARG A 74 12.68 0.42 -21.41
N PRO A 75 11.76 1.41 -21.51
CA PRO A 75 11.90 2.72 -20.88
C PRO A 75 12.23 2.68 -19.38
N VAL A 76 13.50 2.92 -19.03
CA VAL A 76 14.02 2.94 -17.65
C VAL A 76 13.27 3.95 -16.78
N LEU A 77 12.84 5.07 -17.36
CA LEU A 77 12.10 6.14 -16.66
C LEU A 77 10.83 5.63 -15.97
N LEU A 78 10.04 4.78 -16.64
CA LEU A 78 8.78 4.29 -16.07
C LEU A 78 9.00 3.25 -14.97
N ALA A 79 10.07 2.45 -15.07
CA ALA A 79 10.51 1.59 -13.98
C ALA A 79 10.94 2.43 -12.75
N LEU A 80 11.69 3.52 -12.97
CA LEU A 80 12.06 4.46 -11.90
C LEU A 80 10.84 5.14 -11.28
N VAL A 81 9.85 5.54 -12.07
CA VAL A 81 8.58 6.11 -11.55
C VAL A 81 7.87 5.10 -10.64
N LYS A 82 7.74 3.84 -11.06
CA LYS A 82 7.11 2.80 -10.24
C LYS A 82 7.88 2.58 -8.93
N LEU A 83 9.21 2.49 -8.99
CA LEU A 83 10.06 2.36 -7.81
C LEU A 83 9.94 3.59 -6.89
N SER A 84 9.91 4.80 -7.45
CA SER A 84 9.75 6.04 -6.69
C SER A 84 8.41 6.09 -5.96
N GLY A 85 7.33 5.63 -6.59
CA GLY A 85 6.02 5.55 -5.94
C GLY A 85 5.97 4.48 -4.85
N ILE A 86 6.68 3.36 -5.00
CA ILE A 86 6.85 2.37 -3.92
C ILE A 86 7.60 2.99 -2.73
N VAL A 87 8.71 3.68 -2.99
CA VAL A 87 9.47 4.39 -1.94
C VAL A 87 8.60 5.43 -1.24
N LEU A 88 7.84 6.23 -1.99
CA LEU A 88 6.92 7.21 -1.43
C LEU A 88 5.85 6.54 -0.55
N LEU A 89 5.27 5.42 -1.00
CA LEU A 89 4.30 4.65 -0.23
C LEU A 89 4.91 4.12 1.08
N LEU A 90 6.16 3.67 1.07
CA LEU A 90 6.89 3.24 2.26
C LEU A 90 7.19 4.40 3.23
N LEU A 91 7.54 5.58 2.72
CA LEU A 91 7.74 6.78 3.54
C LEU A 91 6.44 7.22 4.21
N MET A 92 5.33 7.19 3.47
CA MET A 92 4.00 7.44 4.03
C MET A 92 3.64 6.41 5.11
N GLU A 93 3.99 5.14 4.88
CA GLU A 93 3.74 4.07 5.84
C GLU A 93 4.58 4.22 7.11
N TRP A 94 5.83 4.66 6.99
CA TRP A 94 6.68 4.96 8.14
C TRP A 94 6.04 6.02 9.05
N ARG A 95 5.53 7.11 8.46
CA ARG A 95 4.81 8.15 9.19
C ARG A 95 3.50 7.61 9.80
N SER A 96 2.76 6.78 9.07
CA SER A 96 1.54 6.13 9.56
C SER A 96 1.80 5.28 10.80
N ARG A 97 2.91 4.52 10.83
CA ARG A 97 3.28 3.67 11.98
C ARG A 97 3.47 4.46 13.27
N GLN A 98 4.05 5.66 13.18
CA GLN A 98 4.21 6.53 14.35
C GLN A 98 2.83 6.95 14.92
N LEU A 99 1.89 7.33 14.04
CA LEU A 99 0.52 7.72 14.44
C LEU A 99 -0.27 6.53 15.00
N VAL A 100 -0.15 5.36 14.37
CA VAL A 100 -0.78 4.11 14.82
C VAL A 100 -0.26 3.70 16.20
N SER A 101 1.06 3.80 16.43
CA SER A 101 1.67 3.53 17.74
C SER A 101 1.11 4.45 18.83
N GLN A 102 0.98 5.75 18.55
CA GLN A 102 0.36 6.69 19.48
C GLN A 102 -1.11 6.34 19.76
N CYS A 103 -1.86 5.91 18.74
CA CYS A 103 -3.24 5.45 18.91
C CYS A 103 -3.33 4.20 19.79
N ARG A 104 -2.42 3.23 19.60
CA ARG A 104 -2.35 2.01 20.43
C ARG A 104 -2.04 2.35 21.89
N GLN A 105 -1.03 3.18 22.15
CA GLN A 105 -0.67 3.61 23.51
C GLN A 105 -1.81 4.33 24.23
N ARG A 106 -2.60 5.13 23.52
CA ARG A 106 -3.77 5.81 24.12
C ARG A 106 -4.91 4.83 24.39
N LEU A 107 -5.15 3.89 23.49
CA LEU A 107 -6.14 2.83 23.67
C LEU A 107 -5.80 1.93 24.86
N GLU A 108 -4.53 1.57 25.05
CA GLU A 108 -4.05 0.81 26.22
C GLU A 108 -4.29 1.56 27.54
N ARG A 109 -4.31 2.90 27.50
CA ARG A 109 -4.65 3.77 28.63
C ARG A 109 -6.15 4.05 28.77
N ASN A 110 -7.01 3.35 28.02
CA ASN A 110 -8.45 3.57 27.94
C ASN A 110 -8.85 5.01 27.57
N ARG A 111 -8.01 5.70 26.78
CA ARG A 111 -8.29 7.05 26.28
C ARG A 111 -8.49 7.01 24.76
N LEU A 112 -9.48 7.75 24.28
CA LEU A 112 -9.63 7.99 22.85
C LEU A 112 -8.48 8.89 22.37
N PRO A 113 -7.88 8.59 21.20
CA PRO A 113 -6.95 9.52 20.57
C PRO A 113 -7.62 10.86 20.29
N ALA A 114 -6.82 11.91 20.22
CA ALA A 114 -7.33 13.22 19.83
C ALA A 114 -7.89 13.12 18.41
N GLU A 115 -9.00 13.81 18.16
CA GLU A 115 -9.67 13.78 16.86
C GLU A 115 -8.73 14.18 15.71
N GLU A 116 -7.82 15.11 15.98
CA GLU A 116 -6.78 15.52 15.03
C GLU A 116 -5.89 14.33 14.59
N LEU A 117 -5.52 13.43 15.51
CA LEU A 117 -4.68 12.27 15.18
C LEU A 117 -5.41 11.26 14.31
N SER A 118 -6.69 10.98 14.62
CA SER A 118 -7.50 10.06 13.81
C SER A 118 -7.76 10.63 12.42
N GLN A 119 -8.06 11.93 12.32
CA GLN A 119 -8.25 12.62 11.05
C GLN A 119 -6.97 12.66 10.20
N GLN A 120 -5.81 12.91 10.82
CA GLN A 120 -4.50 12.85 10.13
C GLN A 120 -4.23 11.45 9.57
N LEU A 121 -4.46 10.40 10.37
CA LEU A 121 -4.28 9.02 9.95
C LEU A 121 -5.26 8.63 8.82
N ALA A 122 -6.52 9.05 8.92
CA ALA A 122 -7.52 8.86 7.87
C ALA A 122 -7.13 9.58 6.55
N ARG A 123 -6.52 10.77 6.65
CA ARG A 123 -6.03 11.53 5.47
C ARG A 123 -4.83 10.83 4.83
N HIS A 124 -3.84 10.39 5.62
CA HIS A 124 -2.72 9.61 5.08
C HIS A 124 -3.17 8.32 4.41
N SER A 125 -4.13 7.61 5.03
CA SER A 125 -4.67 6.37 4.46
C SER A 125 -5.36 6.63 3.11
N ARG A 126 -6.09 7.74 2.96
CA ARG A 126 -6.67 8.14 1.66
C ARG A 126 -5.61 8.43 0.60
N TRP A 127 -4.56 9.16 0.95
CA TRP A 127 -3.46 9.43 0.02
C TRP A 127 -2.70 8.14 -0.37
N GLN A 128 -2.49 7.21 0.56
CA GLN A 128 -1.88 5.91 0.25
C GLN A 128 -2.76 5.10 -0.69
N LEU A 129 -4.08 5.12 -0.52
CA LEU A 129 -5.03 4.49 -1.43
C LEU A 129 -4.89 5.06 -2.85
N VAL A 130 -4.93 6.39 -2.98
CA VAL A 130 -4.81 7.09 -4.26
C VAL A 130 -3.48 6.75 -4.92
N LEU A 131 -2.37 6.81 -4.17
CA LEU A 131 -1.04 6.47 -4.69
C LEU A 131 -0.96 5.02 -5.17
N LEU A 132 -1.51 4.07 -4.41
CA LEU A 132 -1.52 2.65 -4.77
C LEU A 132 -2.36 2.40 -6.04
N LEU A 133 -3.50 3.09 -6.18
CA LEU A 133 -4.33 3.04 -7.39
C LEU A 133 -3.62 3.67 -8.60
N LEU A 134 -2.94 4.80 -8.43
CA LEU A 134 -2.14 5.44 -9.47
C LEU A 134 -1.01 4.51 -9.92
N LEU A 135 -0.31 3.87 -8.99
CA LEU A 135 0.72 2.86 -9.28
C LEU A 135 0.15 1.68 -10.06
N LEU A 136 -1.04 1.21 -9.70
CA LEU A 136 -1.73 0.13 -10.41
C LEU A 136 -2.06 0.56 -11.85
N LEU A 137 -2.68 1.73 -12.03
CA LEU A 137 -3.04 2.28 -13.35
C LEU A 137 -1.82 2.48 -14.24
N LEU A 138 -0.74 3.06 -13.71
CA LEU A 138 0.53 3.20 -14.43
C LEU A 138 1.09 1.83 -14.82
N SER A 139 1.02 0.85 -13.92
CA SER A 139 1.53 -0.50 -14.18
C SER A 139 0.72 -1.24 -15.25
N THR A 140 -0.60 -1.07 -15.31
CA THR A 140 -1.44 -1.70 -16.35
C THR A 140 -1.32 -0.98 -17.68
N ALA A 141 -1.29 0.36 -17.69
CA ALA A 141 -1.11 1.14 -18.91
C ALA A 141 0.23 0.83 -19.61
N TRP A 142 1.29 0.59 -18.81
CA TRP A 142 2.56 0.10 -19.30
C TRP A 142 2.46 -1.28 -19.97
N GLN A 143 1.78 -2.24 -19.33
CA GLN A 143 1.62 -3.60 -19.89
C GLN A 143 0.88 -3.60 -21.23
N GLN A 144 -0.04 -2.65 -21.42
CA GLN A 144 -0.79 -2.47 -22.67
C GLN A 144 0.00 -1.69 -23.74
N GLY A 145 1.20 -1.17 -23.43
CA GLY A 145 2.03 -0.44 -24.39
C GLY A 145 1.55 0.98 -24.73
N LEU A 146 0.66 1.56 -23.91
CA LEU A 146 0.07 2.89 -24.17
C LEU A 146 1.09 4.04 -24.22
N PHE A 147 2.29 3.84 -23.68
CA PHE A 147 3.37 4.83 -23.67
C PHE A 147 4.45 4.57 -24.75
N ASN A 148 4.31 3.53 -25.58
CA ASN A 148 5.23 3.25 -26.69
C ASN A 148 4.85 3.96 -27.99
N THR A 149 3.72 4.68 -28.02
CA THR A 149 3.18 5.36 -29.21
C THR A 149 3.39 6.88 -29.20
N LEU A 150 4.24 7.40 -28.31
CA LEU A 150 4.63 8.82 -28.24
C LEU A 150 6.11 8.99 -28.61
#